data_AF-A0A5C5R2S8-F1
#
_entry.id   AF-A0A5C5R2S8-F1
#
_cell.length_a   1.000
_cell.length_b   1.000
_cell.length_c   1.000
_cell.angle_alpha   90.00
_cell.angle_beta   90.00
_cell.angle_gamma   90.00
#
_symmetry.space_group_name_H-M   'P 1'
#
loop_
_entity.id
_entity.type
_entity.pdbx_description
1 polymer ?
#
loop_
_entity_poly.entity_id
_entity_poly.type
_entity_poly.pdbx_seq_one_letter_code
_entity_poly.pdbx_strand_id
1 'polypeptide(L)'
;MKDSIGKIAVFGDIMIDSYWIGSTNRISPESPVPVVNINHTENRLGGAANVALNISKMECPVTLAGLVGIDSNAQELQQLCEQNQIATEFVAEPSFPTIKKLRIISRQQHIVRCDFEEAPELTTTLIEKITQSPKATIDENDLIVLSDYNKGFLSDPQALIQHARAQGKFVIIDP
;
A
#
# COMPACT_ATOMS: atom_id res chain seq x y z
N MET A 1 -7.83 -31.50 -13.35
CA MET A 1 -7.94 -30.13 -13.89
C MET A 1 -8.30 -29.17 -12.76
N LYS A 2 -7.29 -28.61 -12.08
CA LYS A 2 -7.21 -27.27 -11.47
C LYS A 2 -5.93 -27.24 -10.61
N ASP A 3 -4.78 -27.38 -11.27
CA ASP A 3 -3.46 -27.15 -10.66
C ASP A 3 -2.87 -25.82 -11.15
N SER A 4 -3.73 -24.85 -11.52
CA SER A 4 -3.28 -23.48 -11.74
C SER A 4 -3.39 -22.73 -10.42
N ILE A 5 -2.27 -22.19 -9.97
CA ILE A 5 -2.22 -21.27 -8.83
C ILE A 5 -3.16 -20.10 -9.17
N GLY A 6 -4.16 -19.86 -8.32
CA GLY A 6 -5.20 -18.85 -8.56
C GLY A 6 -4.59 -17.45 -8.62
N LYS A 7 -5.08 -16.61 -9.53
CA LYS A 7 -4.64 -15.21 -9.64
C LYS A 7 -5.38 -14.36 -8.61
N ILE A 8 -4.64 -13.52 -7.89
CA ILE A 8 -5.20 -12.73 -6.79
C ILE A 8 -5.04 -11.25 -7.09
N ALA A 9 -6.12 -10.47 -6.97
CA ALA A 9 -6.07 -9.02 -6.99
C ALA A 9 -6.21 -8.47 -5.57
N VAL A 10 -5.33 -7.54 -5.18
CA VAL A 10 -5.40 -6.81 -3.92
C VAL A 10 -5.71 -5.35 -4.23
N PHE A 11 -6.83 -4.88 -3.71
CA PHE A 11 -7.30 -3.50 -3.80
C PHE A 11 -7.25 -2.89 -2.40
N GLY A 12 -6.59 -1.76 -2.22
CA GLY A 12 -6.57 -1.14 -0.90
C GLY A 12 -5.68 0.07 -0.77
N ASP A 13 -5.53 0.51 0.47
CA ASP A 13 -4.67 1.63 0.81
C ASP A 13 -3.20 1.20 0.79
N ILE A 14 -2.45 1.77 -0.14
CA ILE A 14 -1.04 1.43 -0.39
C ILE A 14 -0.15 2.40 0.39
N MET A 15 0.86 1.88 1.07
CA MET A 15 1.81 2.71 1.83
C MET A 15 3.22 2.14 1.86
N ILE A 16 4.20 3.00 2.13
CA ILE A 16 5.57 2.60 2.47
C ILE A 16 5.76 2.63 3.97
N ASP A 17 6.19 1.51 4.55
CA ASP A 17 6.75 1.46 5.90
C ASP A 17 8.26 1.74 5.82
N SER A 18 8.69 2.90 6.34
CA SER A 18 10.08 3.35 6.30
C SER A 18 10.72 3.25 7.69
N TYR A 19 11.92 2.71 7.76
CA TYR A 19 12.66 2.46 8.99
C TYR A 19 14.00 3.18 8.93
N TRP A 20 14.20 4.16 9.81
CA TRP A 20 15.48 4.86 9.97
C TRP A 20 16.10 4.45 11.30
N ILE A 21 17.17 3.68 11.22
CA ILE A 21 17.83 3.07 12.37
C ILE A 21 19.13 3.81 12.66
N GLY A 22 19.35 4.10 13.93
CA GLY A 22 20.52 4.86 14.36
C GLY A 22 20.81 4.80 15.85
N SER A 23 21.88 5.49 16.27
CA SER A 23 22.28 5.57 17.69
C SER A 23 21.90 6.92 18.30
N THR A 24 21.44 6.89 19.55
CA THR A 24 21.18 8.07 20.39
C THR A 24 22.25 8.21 21.48
N ASN A 25 23.23 9.07 21.23
CA ASN A 25 24.37 9.28 22.15
C ASN A 25 24.39 10.66 22.80
N ARG A 26 23.50 11.57 22.39
CA ARG A 26 23.41 12.93 22.94
C ARG A 26 21.99 13.49 22.87
N ILE A 27 21.74 14.51 23.67
CA ILE A 27 20.55 15.37 23.61
C ILE A 27 20.88 16.60 22.77
N SER A 28 19.88 17.14 22.06
CA SER A 28 20.05 18.36 21.27
C SER A 28 20.33 19.57 22.19
N PRO A 29 21.27 20.47 21.84
CA PRO A 29 21.48 21.71 22.57
C PRO A 29 20.34 22.73 22.34
N GLU A 30 19.51 22.54 21.32
CA GLU A 30 18.43 23.46 20.94
C GLU A 30 17.10 23.16 21.65
N SER A 31 16.88 21.90 22.05
CA SER A 31 15.63 21.43 22.66
C SER A 31 15.89 20.10 23.39
N PRO A 32 15.17 19.75 24.48
CA PRO A 32 15.39 18.54 25.25
C PRO A 32 14.89 17.26 24.53
N VAL A 33 15.38 17.03 23.31
CA VAL A 33 15.06 15.87 22.46
C VAL A 33 16.33 15.09 22.11
N PRO A 34 16.27 13.75 21.98
CA PRO A 34 17.41 12.94 21.59
C PRO A 34 17.83 13.21 20.14
N VAL A 35 19.13 13.24 19.88
CA VAL A 35 19.66 13.25 18.51
C VAL A 35 19.92 11.81 18.06
N VAL A 36 19.24 11.37 17.01
CA VAL A 36 19.46 10.06 16.40
C VAL A 36 20.41 10.20 15.21
N ASN A 37 21.58 9.57 15.29
CA ASN A 37 22.50 9.48 14.15
C ASN A 37 22.11 8.27 13.29
N ILE A 38 21.39 8.52 12.19
CA ILE A 38 20.93 7.47 11.26
C ILE A 38 22.12 6.87 10.53
N ASN A 39 22.22 5.55 10.53
CA ASN A 39 23.27 4.80 9.82
C ASN A 39 22.71 3.69 8.93
N HIS A 40 21.41 3.40 9.03
CA HIS A 40 20.74 2.45 8.17
C HIS A 40 19.30 2.90 7.90
N THR A 41 18.87 2.78 6.65
CA THR A 41 17.51 3.06 6.22
C THR A 41 16.98 1.89 5.40
N GLU A 42 15.73 1.52 5.64
CA GLU A 42 15.05 0.46 4.91
C GLU A 42 13.62 0.87 4.62
N ASN A 43 13.16 0.63 3.39
CA ASN A 43 11.77 0.83 3.00
C ASN A 43 11.14 -0.52 2.66
N ARG A 44 9.91 -0.71 3.13
CA ARG A 44 9.13 -1.94 2.95
C ARG A 44 7.74 -1.62 2.43
N LEU A 45 7.17 -2.57 1.71
CA LEU A 45 5.76 -2.55 1.32
C LEU A 45 4.89 -2.63 2.59
N GLY A 46 3.99 -1.66 2.76
CA GLY A 46 3.05 -1.56 3.87
C GLY A 46 1.59 -1.57 3.39
N GLY A 47 0.64 -1.69 4.32
CA GLY A 47 -0.79 -1.69 4.00
C GLY A 47 -1.18 -2.82 3.02
N ALA A 48 -1.99 -2.48 2.03
CA ALA A 48 -2.38 -3.41 0.96
C ALA A 48 -1.18 -4.00 0.20
N ALA A 49 -0.07 -3.26 0.09
CA ALA A 49 1.13 -3.76 -0.57
C ALA A 49 1.84 -4.87 0.23
N ASN A 50 1.75 -4.84 1.56
CA ASN A 50 2.25 -5.94 2.40
C ASN A 50 1.39 -7.20 2.24
N VAL A 51 0.08 -7.05 2.06
CA VAL A 51 -0.81 -8.17 1.73
C VAL A 51 -0.40 -8.80 0.40
N ALA A 52 -0.20 -7.98 -0.64
CA ALA A 52 0.28 -8.46 -1.94
C ALA A 52 1.65 -9.15 -1.83
N LEU A 53 2.57 -8.62 -1.02
CA LEU A 53 3.89 -9.23 -0.76
C LEU A 53 3.78 -10.63 -0.12
N ASN A 54 2.88 -10.80 0.84
CA ASN A 54 2.69 -12.11 1.47
C ASN A 54 2.09 -13.13 0.48
N ILE A 55 1.21 -12.67 -0.42
CA ILE A 55 0.65 -13.50 -1.48
C ILE A 55 1.71 -13.88 -2.52
N SER A 56 2.56 -12.94 -2.96
CA SER A 56 3.59 -13.24 -3.97
C SER A 56 4.61 -14.27 -3.46
N LYS A 57 4.93 -14.25 -2.16
CA LYS A 57 5.78 -15.26 -1.50
C LYS A 57 5.20 -16.68 -1.49
N MET A 58 3.90 -16.83 -1.73
CA MET A 58 3.25 -18.14 -1.91
C MET A 58 3.28 -18.61 -3.37
N GLU A 59 4.07 -17.93 -4.23
CA GLU A 59 4.19 -18.20 -5.67
C GLU A 59 2.87 -17.99 -6.45
N CYS A 60 1.95 -17.21 -5.86
CA CYS A 60 0.70 -16.80 -6.49
C CYS A 60 0.89 -15.53 -7.33
N PRO A 61 0.43 -15.51 -8.59
CA PRO A 61 0.35 -14.27 -9.36
C PRO A 61 -0.55 -13.27 -8.64
N VAL A 62 -0.03 -12.07 -8.39
CA VAL A 62 -0.75 -11.03 -7.67
C VAL A 62 -0.68 -9.69 -8.39
N THR A 63 -1.83 -9.02 -8.48
CA THR A 63 -1.95 -7.63 -8.93
C THR A 63 -2.33 -6.76 -7.74
N LEU A 64 -1.56 -5.71 -7.48
CA LEU A 64 -1.84 -4.70 -6.46
C LEU A 64 -2.37 -3.42 -7.12
N ALA A 65 -3.51 -2.95 -6.65
CA ALA A 65 -4.12 -1.70 -7.09
C ALA A 65 -4.52 -0.84 -5.89
N GLY A 66 -4.36 0.47 -6.04
CA GLY A 66 -4.57 1.43 -4.96
C GLY A 66 -4.21 2.84 -5.40
N LEU A 67 -4.58 3.81 -4.57
CA LEU A 67 -4.27 5.21 -4.81
C LEU A 67 -2.81 5.53 -4.45
N VAL A 68 -2.11 6.24 -5.33
CA VAL A 68 -0.76 6.76 -5.07
C VAL A 68 -0.64 8.20 -5.58
N GLY A 69 0.33 8.93 -5.03
CA GLY A 69 0.70 10.24 -5.55
C GLY A 69 1.57 10.18 -6.80
N ILE A 70 1.91 11.36 -7.32
CA ILE A 70 2.95 11.51 -8.36
C ILE A 70 4.23 12.00 -7.69
N ASP A 71 4.85 11.11 -6.91
CA ASP A 71 6.00 11.43 -6.08
C ASP A 71 7.05 10.30 -6.07
N SER A 72 8.19 10.55 -5.41
CA SER A 72 9.28 9.57 -5.30
C SER A 72 8.89 8.34 -4.48
N ASN A 73 7.94 8.47 -3.55
CA ASN A 73 7.43 7.34 -2.77
C ASN A 73 6.63 6.37 -3.67
N ALA A 74 5.83 6.88 -4.61
CA ALA A 74 5.16 6.03 -5.61
C ALA A 74 6.15 5.29 -6.51
N GLN A 75 7.22 5.96 -6.93
CA GLN A 75 8.30 5.33 -7.71
C GLN A 75 9.00 4.21 -6.93
N GLU A 76 9.26 4.45 -5.64
CA GLU A 76 9.86 3.46 -4.76
C GLU A 76 8.93 2.26 -4.50
N LEU A 77 7.62 2.49 -4.32
CA LEU A 77 6.62 1.42 -4.25
C LEU A 77 6.63 0.55 -5.50
N GLN A 78 6.68 1.17 -6.69
CA GLN A 78 6.73 0.47 -7.97
C GLN A 78 7.94 -0.46 -8.02
N GLN A 79 9.13 0.06 -7.68
CA GLN A 79 10.37 -0.73 -7.66
C GLN A 79 10.31 -1.89 -6.65
N LEU A 80 9.79 -1.65 -5.44
CA LEU A 80 9.63 -2.69 -4.42
C LEU A 80 8.64 -3.77 -4.88
N CYS A 81 7.56 -3.41 -5.56
CA CYS A 81 6.62 -4.37 -6.14
C CYS A 81 7.26 -5.22 -7.24
N GLU A 82 7.97 -4.59 -8.18
CA GLU A 82 8.68 -5.27 -9.26
C GLU A 82 9.72 -6.29 -8.74
N GLN A 83 10.50 -5.90 -7.73
CA GLN A 83 11.47 -6.78 -7.07
C GLN A 83 10.84 -8.01 -6.43
N ASN A 84 9.57 -7.90 -6.01
CA ASN A 84 8.82 -8.97 -5.37
C ASN A 84 7.80 -9.64 -6.31
N GLN A 85 7.91 -9.41 -7.62
CA GLN A 85 7.07 -10.02 -8.67
C GLN A 85 5.57 -9.72 -8.51
N ILE A 86 5.26 -8.51 -8.04
CA ILE A 86 3.89 -8.02 -7.87
C ILE A 86 3.57 -7.12 -9.07
N ALA A 87 2.52 -7.46 -9.82
CA ALA A 87 2.00 -6.58 -10.85
C ALA A 87 1.29 -5.39 -10.19
N THR A 88 1.36 -4.21 -10.79
CA THR A 88 0.79 -2.99 -10.21
C THR A 88 -0.18 -2.30 -11.17
N GLU A 89 -1.29 -1.82 -10.62
CA GLU A 89 -2.28 -0.99 -11.31
C GLU A 89 -2.62 0.21 -10.44
N PHE A 90 -1.63 1.08 -10.23
CA PHE A 90 -1.80 2.24 -9.38
C PHE A 90 -2.69 3.31 -10.03
N VAL A 91 -3.61 3.84 -9.24
CA VAL A 91 -4.37 5.04 -9.59
C VAL A 91 -3.56 6.23 -9.12
N ALA A 92 -2.98 6.98 -10.07
CA ALA A 92 -2.20 8.18 -9.75
C ALA A 92 -3.10 9.41 -9.56
N GLU A 93 -2.94 10.10 -8.44
CA GLU A 93 -3.65 11.33 -8.10
C GLU A 93 -2.67 12.43 -7.64
N PRO A 94 -2.43 13.49 -8.44
CA PRO A 94 -1.46 14.54 -8.11
C PRO A 94 -1.72 15.25 -6.79
N SER A 95 -2.98 15.36 -6.36
CA SER A 95 -3.37 16.03 -5.11
C SER A 95 -3.20 15.16 -3.86
N PHE A 96 -2.85 13.88 -4.02
CA PHE A 96 -2.72 12.92 -2.93
C PHE A 96 -1.24 12.54 -2.75
N PRO A 97 -0.63 12.77 -1.57
CA PRO A 97 0.72 12.27 -1.31
C PRO A 97 0.67 10.75 -1.09
N THR A 98 1.61 10.02 -1.69
CA THR A 98 1.75 8.59 -1.41
C THR A 98 2.02 8.37 0.07
N ILE A 99 1.22 7.50 0.69
CA ILE A 99 1.24 7.26 2.13
C ILE A 99 2.59 6.69 2.56
N LYS A 100 3.19 7.30 3.59
CA LYS A 100 4.43 6.82 4.19
C LYS A 100 4.35 6.85 5.71
N LYS A 101 4.80 5.76 6.33
CA LYS A 101 4.90 5.60 7.78
C LYS A 101 6.37 5.45 8.17
N LEU A 102 7.01 6.56 8.52
CA LEU A 102 8.41 6.57 8.94
C LEU A 102 8.53 6.27 10.43
N ARG A 103 9.38 5.30 10.78
CA ARG A 103 9.73 4.92 12.15
C ARG A 103 11.20 5.17 12.36
N ILE A 104 11.53 6.06 13.29
CA ILE A 104 12.91 6.28 13.72
C ILE A 104 13.17 5.39 14.93
N ILE A 105 14.20 4.54 14.84
CA ILE A 105 14.50 3.50 15.81
C ILE A 105 15.93 3.68 16.34
N SER A 106 16.07 3.56 17.66
CA SER A 106 17.39 3.49 18.31
C SER A 106 17.39 2.47 19.43
N ARG A 107 18.48 1.70 19.55
CA ARG A 107 18.62 0.64 20.57
C ARG A 107 17.40 -0.29 20.64
N GLN A 108 16.87 -0.69 19.48
CA GLN A 108 15.66 -1.51 19.34
C GLN A 108 14.37 -0.90 19.90
N GLN A 109 14.35 0.42 20.15
CA GLN A 109 13.19 1.17 20.62
C GLN A 109 12.75 2.18 19.57
N HIS A 110 11.43 2.31 19.39
CA HIS A 110 10.86 3.35 18.54
C HIS A 110 10.97 4.70 19.25
N ILE A 111 11.65 5.66 18.61
CA ILE A 111 11.85 7.01 19.13
C ILE A 111 10.72 7.92 18.68
N VAL A 112 10.41 7.90 17.38
CA VAL A 112 9.32 8.69 16.80
C VAL A 112 8.72 7.98 15.59
N ARG A 113 7.43 8.22 15.37
CA ARG A 113 6.73 7.86 14.14
C ARG A 113 6.27 9.14 13.44
N CYS A 114 6.61 9.26 12.17
CA CYS A 114 6.15 10.35 11.30
C CYS A 114 5.24 9.76 10.22
N ASP A 115 4.00 10.20 10.20
CA ASP A 115 3.00 9.75 9.24
C ASP A 115 2.86 10.85 8.18
N PHE A 116 3.11 10.48 6.92
CA PHE A 116 2.90 11.33 5.75
C PHE A 116 1.69 10.78 5.01
N GLU A 117 0.53 11.35 5.28
CA GLU A 117 -0.74 10.93 4.70
C GLU A 117 -1.74 12.08 4.72
N GLU A 118 -2.58 12.12 3.71
CA GLU A 118 -3.72 13.03 3.62
C GLU A 118 -4.92 12.24 3.12
N ALA A 119 -6.14 12.69 3.43
CA ALA A 119 -7.32 12.11 2.81
C ALA A 119 -7.43 12.64 1.36
N PRO A 120 -7.69 11.78 0.37
CA PRO A 120 -7.86 12.24 -1.00
C PRO A 120 -9.14 13.07 -1.13
N GLU A 121 -9.10 14.10 -1.96
CA GLU A 121 -10.31 14.78 -2.40
C GLU A 121 -11.06 13.88 -3.40
N LEU A 122 -12.19 13.32 -2.96
CA LEU A 122 -13.00 12.39 -3.76
C LEU A 122 -13.81 13.13 -4.83
N THR A 123 -13.11 13.65 -5.84
CA THR A 123 -13.74 14.21 -7.05
C THR A 123 -14.47 13.12 -7.83
N THR A 124 -15.49 13.49 -8.60
CA THR A 124 -16.22 12.54 -9.47
C THR A 124 -15.27 11.75 -10.38
N THR A 125 -14.27 12.42 -10.95
CA THR A 125 -13.25 11.81 -11.80
C THR A 125 -12.42 10.77 -11.05
N LEU A 126 -12.04 11.05 -9.79
CA LEU A 126 -11.27 10.10 -8.99
C LEU A 126 -12.11 8.88 -8.61
N ILE A 127 -13.36 9.10 -8.18
CA ILE A 127 -14.31 8.01 -7.89
C ILE A 127 -14.52 7.12 -9.12
N GLU A 128 -14.67 7.71 -10.31
CA GLU A 128 -14.78 6.96 -11.56
C GLU A 128 -13.51 6.14 -11.85
N LYS A 129 -12.32 6.70 -11.65
CA LYS A 129 -11.06 5.94 -11.78
C LYS A 129 -11.02 4.75 -10.81
N ILE A 130 -11.28 4.99 -9.53
CA ILE A 130 -11.25 3.98 -8.47
C ILE A 130 -12.31 2.88 -8.70
N THR A 131 -13.46 3.21 -9.29
CA THR A 131 -14.54 2.23 -9.50
C THR A 131 -14.50 1.52 -10.85
N GLN A 132 -13.94 2.14 -11.89
CA GLN A 132 -13.90 1.56 -13.24
C GLN A 132 -12.59 0.85 -13.54
N SER A 133 -11.44 1.39 -13.11
CA SER A 133 -10.14 0.78 -13.42
C SER A 133 -10.02 -0.65 -12.86
N PRO A 134 -10.51 -0.97 -11.65
CA PRO A 134 -10.41 -2.32 -11.10
C PRO A 134 -11.20 -3.40 -11.84
N LYS A 135 -12.20 -3.04 -12.67
CA LYS A 135 -13.14 -4.03 -13.21
C LYS A 135 -12.47 -5.05 -14.12
N ALA A 136 -11.58 -4.60 -15.00
CA ALA A 136 -10.84 -5.51 -15.88
C ALA A 136 -9.95 -6.46 -15.06
N THR A 137 -9.25 -5.93 -14.05
CA THR A 137 -8.44 -6.72 -13.13
C THR A 137 -9.29 -7.74 -12.35
N ILE A 138 -10.48 -7.35 -11.88
CA ILE A 138 -11.41 -8.26 -11.20
C ILE A 138 -11.83 -9.40 -12.13
N ASP A 139 -12.13 -9.09 -13.39
CA ASP A 139 -12.56 -10.08 -14.38
C ASP A 139 -11.43 -11.11 -14.67
N GLU A 140 -10.17 -10.68 -14.62
CA GLU A 140 -8.98 -11.51 -14.89
C GLU A 140 -8.46 -12.31 -13.68
N ASN A 141 -8.89 -11.99 -12.46
CA ASN A 141 -8.43 -12.62 -11.23
C ASN A 141 -9.49 -13.58 -10.64
N ASP A 142 -9.05 -14.59 -9.89
CA ASP A 142 -9.95 -15.60 -9.29
C ASP A 142 -10.45 -15.17 -7.90
N LEU A 143 -9.60 -14.44 -7.16
CA LEU A 143 -9.85 -13.99 -5.80
C LEU A 143 -9.48 -12.52 -5.65
N ILE A 144 -10.36 -11.79 -4.98
CA ILE A 144 -10.24 -10.35 -4.73
C ILE A 144 -10.05 -10.13 -3.23
N VAL A 145 -9.01 -9.39 -2.86
CA VAL A 145 -8.77 -8.94 -1.49
C VAL A 145 -8.99 -7.43 -1.44
N LEU A 146 -9.84 -6.98 -0.53
CA LEU A 146 -10.02 -5.57 -0.20
C LEU A 146 -9.34 -5.31 1.13
N SER A 147 -8.31 -4.46 1.16
CA SER A 147 -7.54 -4.15 2.38
C SER A 147 -7.69 -2.68 2.73
N ASP A 148 -8.57 -2.41 3.69
CA ASP A 148 -9.02 -1.07 4.06
C ASP A 148 -8.27 -0.56 5.29
N TYR A 149 -7.55 0.56 5.14
CA TYR A 149 -6.89 1.26 6.23
C TYR A 149 -7.54 2.63 6.49
N ASN A 150 -8.74 2.85 5.95
CA ASN A 150 -9.49 4.10 6.03
C ASN A 150 -8.68 5.30 5.49
N LYS A 151 -8.03 5.12 4.33
CA LYS A 151 -7.26 6.18 3.63
C LYS A 151 -7.88 6.63 2.31
N GLY A 152 -9.05 6.11 1.99
CA GLY A 152 -9.93 6.68 0.96
C GLY A 152 -9.97 5.92 -0.36
N PHE A 153 -9.08 4.95 -0.60
CA PHE A 153 -9.19 4.14 -1.82
C PHE A 153 -10.44 3.25 -1.80
N LEU A 154 -10.81 2.73 -0.63
CA LEU A 154 -12.01 1.91 -0.43
C LEU A 154 -13.17 2.72 0.18
N SER A 155 -13.32 3.99 -0.18
CA SER A 155 -14.41 4.84 0.35
C SER A 155 -15.81 4.35 -0.04
N ASP A 156 -15.93 3.67 -1.19
CA ASP A 156 -17.15 2.97 -1.61
C ASP A 156 -16.78 1.58 -2.19
N PRO A 157 -16.51 0.60 -1.32
CA PRO A 157 -16.08 -0.72 -1.76
C PRO A 157 -17.25 -1.52 -2.35
N GLN A 158 -18.50 -1.06 -2.17
CA GLN A 158 -19.70 -1.79 -2.54
C GLN A 158 -19.78 -2.02 -4.05
N ALA A 159 -19.38 -1.03 -4.86
CA ALA A 159 -19.33 -1.16 -6.31
C ALA A 159 -18.38 -2.30 -6.75
N LEU A 160 -17.21 -2.40 -6.11
CA LEU A 160 -16.22 -3.44 -6.39
C LEU A 160 -16.72 -4.82 -5.96
N ILE A 161 -17.29 -4.91 -4.75
CA ILE A 161 -17.85 -6.17 -4.22
C ILE A 161 -18.98 -6.68 -5.11
N GLN A 162 -19.88 -5.80 -5.56
CA GLN A 162 -21.00 -6.16 -6.43
C GLN A 162 -20.50 -6.66 -7.79
N HIS A 163 -19.53 -5.96 -8.40
CA HIS A 163 -18.94 -6.38 -9.67
C HIS A 163 -18.26 -7.75 -9.54
N ALA A 164 -17.40 -7.93 -8.52
CA ALA A 164 -16.71 -9.19 -8.27
C ALA A 164 -17.69 -10.37 -8.06
N ARG A 165 -18.76 -10.17 -7.28
CA ARG A 165 -19.78 -11.19 -7.05
C ARG A 165 -20.58 -11.53 -8.32
N ALA A 166 -20.90 -10.53 -9.15
CA ALA A 166 -21.58 -10.75 -10.43
C ALA A 166 -20.75 -11.62 -11.38
N GLN A 167 -19.42 -11.55 -11.27
CA GLN A 167 -18.47 -12.37 -12.04
C GLN A 167 -18.12 -13.70 -11.36
N GLY A 168 -18.77 -14.04 -10.23
CA GLY A 168 -18.54 -15.28 -9.49
C GLY A 168 -17.18 -15.34 -8.78
N LYS A 169 -16.53 -14.20 -8.53
CA LYS A 169 -15.22 -14.13 -7.85
C LYS A 169 -15.38 -14.25 -6.34
N PHE A 170 -14.36 -14.83 -5.69
CA PHE A 170 -14.30 -14.84 -4.23
C PHE A 170 -13.78 -13.50 -3.72
N VAL A 171 -14.38 -12.95 -2.66
CA VAL A 171 -14.01 -11.65 -2.08
C VAL A 171 -13.67 -11.81 -0.61
N ILE A 172 -12.47 -11.38 -0.23
CA ILE A 172 -11.97 -11.29 1.15
C ILE A 172 -11.85 -9.81 1.51
N ILE A 173 -12.20 -9.46 2.73
CA ILE A 173 -12.07 -8.10 3.26
C ILE A 173 -11.19 -8.16 4.51
N ASP A 174 -10.17 -7.33 4.51
CA ASP A 174 -9.34 -6.98 5.67
C ASP A 174 -9.81 -5.58 6.14
N PRO A 175 -10.60 -5.52 7.24
CA PRO A 175 -11.36 -4.34 7.65
C PRO A 175 -10.59 -3.35 8.55
#